data_AF-J7ZHV8-F1
#
_entry.id   AF-J7ZHV8-F1
#
_cell.length_a   1.000
_cell.length_b   1.000
_cell.length_c   1.000
_cell.angle_alpha   90.00
_cell.angle_beta   90.00
_cell.angle_gamma   90.00
#
_symmetry.space_group_name_H-M   'P 1'
#
loop_
_entity.id
_entity.type
_entity.pdbx_description
1 polymer ?
#
loop_
_entity_poly.entity_id
_entity_poly.type
_entity_poly.pdbx_seq_one_letter_code
_entity_poly.pdbx_strand_id
1 'polypeptide(L)'
;MYCEEELFKKVIVPPEEEFKDLKIKPASYLIQHLGLSNFLLRRELEAGEEVYPEDDILVYEEKTYVWLTDFPSEEDAMRVIRLNWDATKQLNKFEQSGSYNQ
;
A
#
# COMPACT_ATOMS: atom_id res chain seq x y z
N MET A 1 31.40 -3.94 0.12
CA MET A 1 30.06 -3.82 -0.46
C MET A 1 29.18 -4.73 0.38
N TYR A 2 28.52 -4.17 1.40
CA TYR A 2 27.62 -4.95 2.25
C TYR A 2 26.33 -5.09 1.47
N CYS A 3 26.02 -6.31 1.02
CA CYS A 3 24.64 -6.62 0.64
C CYS A 3 23.83 -6.52 1.92
N GLU A 4 22.93 -5.54 2.01
CA GLU A 4 21.92 -5.55 3.06
C GLU A 4 21.12 -6.84 2.88
N GLU A 5 21.31 -7.79 3.80
CA GLU A 5 20.53 -9.02 3.79
C GLU A 5 19.06 -8.64 3.99
N GLU A 6 18.22 -8.95 3.01
CA GLU A 6 16.79 -8.77 3.15
C GLU A 6 16.29 -9.71 4.24
N LEU A 7 15.93 -9.14 5.38
CA LEU A 7 15.55 -9.91 6.56
C LEU A 7 14.10 -10.34 6.50
N PHE A 8 13.25 -9.54 5.84
CA PHE A 8 11.82 -9.73 5.88
C PHE A 8 11.08 -9.00 4.76
N LYS A 9 10.07 -9.69 4.22
CA LYS A 9 9.02 -9.15 3.36
C LYS A 9 7.67 -9.66 3.84
N LYS A 10 6.68 -8.79 3.87
CA LYS A 10 5.31 -9.15 4.21
C LYS A 10 4.31 -8.37 3.38
N VAL A 11 3.50 -9.11 2.63
CA VAL A 11 2.37 -8.57 1.88
C VAL A 11 1.20 -8.37 2.85
N ILE A 12 0.60 -7.18 2.78
CA ILE A 12 -0.55 -6.76 3.57
C ILE A 12 -1.69 -6.49 2.59
N VAL A 13 -2.64 -7.42 2.54
CA VAL A 13 -3.83 -7.31 1.69
C VAL A 13 -5.02 -6.76 2.47
N PRO A 14 -5.86 -5.92 1.84
CA PRO A 14 -7.09 -5.42 2.45
C PRO A 14 -8.07 -6.58 2.72
N PRO A 15 -8.75 -6.61 3.89
CA PRO A 15 -9.75 -7.64 4.21
C PRO A 15 -10.94 -7.62 3.23
N GLU A 16 -11.12 -8.67 2.43
CA GLU A 16 -12.12 -8.70 1.35
C GLU A 16 -13.55 -8.36 1.83
N GLU A 17 -13.96 -8.89 2.99
CA GLU A 17 -15.29 -8.65 3.57
C GLU A 17 -15.60 -7.17 3.80
N GLU A 18 -14.58 -6.35 4.10
CA GLU A 18 -14.74 -4.92 4.40
C GLU A 18 -14.78 -4.04 3.14
N PHE A 19 -14.26 -4.51 2.00
CA PHE A 19 -14.06 -3.69 0.80
C PHE A 19 -14.72 -4.24 -0.48
N LYS A 20 -15.39 -5.40 -0.41
CA LYS A 20 -16.04 -6.05 -1.57
C LYS A 20 -16.99 -5.12 -2.35
N ASP A 21 -17.83 -4.36 -1.66
CA ASP A 21 -18.90 -3.54 -2.25
C ASP A 21 -18.47 -2.08 -2.51
N LEU A 22 -17.20 -1.76 -2.29
CA LEU A 22 -16.67 -0.41 -2.49
C LEU A 22 -16.29 -0.17 -3.95
N LYS A 23 -16.63 1.02 -4.45
CA LYS A 23 -16.31 1.47 -5.81
C LYS A 23 -14.82 1.79 -5.93
N ILE A 24 -14.28 2.57 -5.00
CA ILE A 24 -12.84 2.82 -4.89
C ILE A 24 -12.23 1.66 -4.12
N LYS A 25 -11.35 0.91 -4.78
CA LYS A 25 -10.68 -0.26 -4.19
C LYS A 25 -9.48 0.18 -3.35
N PRO A 26 -9.26 -0.44 -2.18
CA PRO A 26 -8.05 -0.20 -1.39
C PRO A 26 -6.84 -0.83 -2.07
N ALA A 27 -5.67 -0.18 -1.96
CA ALA A 27 -4.41 -0.77 -2.37
C ALA A 27 -3.94 -1.84 -1.36
N SER A 28 -3.19 -2.84 -1.84
CA SER A 28 -2.35 -3.68 -0.98
C SER A 28 -0.99 -3.04 -0.77
N TYR A 29 -0.26 -3.53 0.22
CA TYR A 29 1.05 -3.02 0.57
C TYR A 29 2.07 -4.14 0.76
N LEU A 30 3.34 -3.81 0.63
CA LEU A 30 4.48 -4.65 0.97
C LEU A 30 5.31 -3.91 2.01
N ILE A 31 5.52 -4.54 3.17
CA ILE A 31 6.49 -4.08 4.17
C ILE A 31 7.77 -4.88 3.96
N GLN A 32 8.87 -4.19 3.73
CA GLN A 32 10.20 -4.77 3.52
C GLN A 32 11.17 -4.26 4.60
N HIS A 33 12.02 -5.12 5.14
CA HIS A 33 13.07 -4.75 6.09
C HIS A 33 14.42 -5.27 5.59
N LEU A 34 15.36 -4.35 5.35
CA LEU A 34 16.69 -4.65 4.81
C LEU A 34 17.74 -4.48 5.91
N GLY A 35 18.03 -5.54 6.67
CA GLY A 35 19.18 -5.58 7.60
C GLY A 35 19.26 -4.46 8.64
N LEU A 36 19.91 -3.36 8.25
CA LEU A 36 20.19 -2.15 9.02
C LEU A 36 19.23 -0.99 8.71
N SER A 37 18.30 -1.18 7.78
CA SER A 37 17.33 -0.17 7.35
C SER A 37 16.09 -0.15 8.23
N ASN A 38 15.35 0.95 8.13
CA ASN A 38 13.95 1.02 8.58
C ASN A 38 13.06 0.05 7.79
N PHE A 39 11.79 -0.05 8.17
CA PHE A 39 10.77 -0.79 7.44
C PHE A 39 10.27 0.04 6.26
N LEU A 40 10.63 -0.35 5.04
CA LEU A 40 10.17 0.28 3.80
C LEU A 40 8.71 -0.09 3.57
N LEU A 41 7.85 0.92 3.45
CA LEU A 41 6.48 0.74 3.01
C LEU A 41 6.39 0.94 1.50
N ARG A 42 5.95 -0.09 0.78
CA ARG A 42 5.69 -0.03 -0.65
C ARG A 42 4.21 -0.29 -0.94
N ARG A 43 3.61 0.45 -1.87
CA ARG A 43 2.21 0.29 -2.30
C ARG A 43 2.15 -0.52 -3.59
N GLU A 44 1.22 -1.46 -3.67
CA GLU A 44 0.93 -2.18 -4.92
C GLU A 44 0.37 -1.20 -5.97
N LEU A 45 0.94 -1.24 -7.17
CA LEU A 45 0.44 -0.50 -8.32
C LEU A 45 -0.60 -1.33 -9.08
N GLU A 46 -1.71 -0.71 -9.45
CA GLU A 46 -2.67 -1.30 -10.37
C GLU A 46 -2.13 -1.31 -11.80
N ALA A 47 -2.66 -2.24 -12.61
CA ALA A 47 -2.29 -2.35 -14.00
C ALA A 47 -2.64 -1.07 -14.77
N GLY A 48 -1.62 -0.42 -15.35
CA GLY A 48 -1.78 0.81 -16.12
C GLY A 48 -1.67 2.09 -15.30
N GLU A 49 -1.35 2.02 -13.99
CA GLU A 49 -0.89 3.19 -13.26
C GLU A 49 0.41 3.74 -13.89
N GLU A 50 0.50 5.06 -14.00
CA GLU A 50 1.70 5.73 -14.48
C GLU A 50 2.83 5.58 -13.46
N VAL A 51 4.01 5.22 -13.96
CA VAL A 51 5.25 5.10 -13.19
C VAL A 51 6.26 6.06 -13.78
N TYR A 52 6.92 6.83 -12.91
CA TYR A 52 7.92 7.80 -13.28
C TYR A 52 9.33 7.21 -13.16
N PRO A 53 10.31 7.67 -13.96
CA PRO A 53 11.69 7.17 -13.91
C PRO A 53 12.36 7.29 -12.52
N GLU A 54 11.91 8.23 -11.70
CA GLU A 54 12.37 8.47 -10.33
C GLU A 54 11.74 7.53 -9.28
N ASP A 55 10.69 6.78 -9.64
CA ASP A 55 10.02 5.89 -8.72
C ASP A 55 10.90 4.67 -8.39
N ASP A 56 11.07 4.39 -7.10
CA ASP A 56 11.69 3.14 -6.65
C ASP A 56 10.66 2.00 -6.75
N ILE A 57 10.77 1.24 -7.84
CA ILE A 57 9.90 0.12 -8.18
C ILE A 57 10.54 -1.21 -7.80
N LEU A 58 9.74 -2.07 -7.16
CA LEU A 58 10.07 -3.45 -6.84
C LEU A 58 9.01 -4.39 -7.41
N VAL A 59 9.45 -5.44 -8.12
CA VAL A 59 8.56 -6.55 -8.51
C VAL A 59 8.69 -7.68 -7.49
N TYR A 60 7.57 -8.12 -6.95
CA TYR A 60 7.50 -9.22 -5.96
C TYR A 60 6.22 -10.02 -6.17
N GLU A 61 6.32 -11.36 -6.23
CA GLU A 61 5.17 -12.26 -6.46
C GLU A 61 4.27 -11.81 -7.62
N GLU A 62 4.88 -11.50 -8.77
CA GLU A 62 4.20 -11.04 -10.00
C GLU A 62 3.45 -9.70 -9.89
N LYS A 63 3.61 -9.00 -8.76
CA LYS A 63 3.03 -7.68 -8.49
C LYS A 63 4.11 -6.60 -8.48
N THR A 64 3.73 -5.40 -8.88
CA THR A 64 4.61 -4.23 -8.92
C THR A 64 4.30 -3.34 -7.73
N TYR A 65 5.34 -2.93 -7.01
CA TYR A 65 5.23 -2.08 -5.84
C TYR A 65 6.09 -0.83 -5.98
N VAL A 66 5.54 0.32 -5.60
CA VAL A 66 6.28 1.59 -5.53
C VAL A 66 6.60 1.93 -4.07
N TRP A 67 7.84 2.35 -3.80
CA TRP A 67 8.22 2.84 -2.48
C TRP A 67 7.50 4.14 -2.14
N LEU A 68 6.96 4.20 -0.91
CA LEU A 68 6.30 5.40 -0.40
C LEU A 68 7.17 6.13 0.62
N THR A 69 7.62 5.42 1.65
CA THR A 69 8.36 5.98 2.77
C THR A 69 8.88 4.86 3.68
N ASP A 70 9.66 5.24 4.69
CA ASP A 70 10.25 4.36 5.68
C ASP A 70 9.63 4.57 7.06
N PHE A 71 9.53 3.49 7.84
CA PHE A 71 9.04 3.51 9.21
C PHE A 71 10.03 2.88 10.19
N PRO A 72 10.13 3.41 11.43
CA PRO A 72 11.02 2.84 12.43
C PRO A 72 10.56 1.47 12.94
N SER A 73 9.31 1.07 12.68
CA SER A 73 8.75 -0.23 13.07
C SER A 73 7.70 -0.74 12.07
N GLU A 74 7.48 -2.06 12.06
CA GLU A 74 6.36 -2.68 11.34
C GLU A 74 5.00 -2.15 11.82
N GLU A 75 4.86 -1.88 13.13
CA GLU A 75 3.62 -1.39 13.72
C GLU A 75 3.25 0.00 13.20
N ASP A 76 4.23 0.89 13.06
CA ASP A 76 4.02 2.23 12.49
C ASP A 76 3.60 2.15 11.02
N ALA A 77 4.23 1.27 10.23
CA ALA A 77 3.83 1.02 8.84
C ALA A 77 2.38 0.48 8.77
N MET A 78 2.04 -0.49 9.61
CA MET A 78 0.68 -1.06 9.70
C MET A 78 -0.36 -0.01 10.08
N ARG A 79 -0.03 0.94 10.96
CA ARG A 79 -0.94 2.05 11.32
C ARG A 79 -1.26 2.92 10.11
N VAL A 80 -0.26 3.26 9.29
CA VAL A 80 -0.47 4.07 8.07
C VAL A 80 -1.29 3.32 7.02
N ILE A 81 -1.05 2.02 6.83
CA ILE A 81 -1.86 1.18 5.95
C ILE A 81 -3.34 1.23 6.36
N ARG A 82 -3.64 1.04 7.66
CA ARG A 82 -5.00 1.09 8.18
C ARG A 82 -5.65 2.45 7.99
N LEU A 83 -4.92 3.54 8.23
CA LEU A 83 -5.43 4.90 8.01
C LEU A 83 -5.76 5.16 6.54
N ASN A 84 -4.93 4.69 5.60
CA ASN A 84 -5.21 4.82 4.18
C ASN A 84 -6.46 4.04 3.76
N TRP A 85 -6.61 2.82 4.27
CA TRP A 85 -7.81 2.01 4.08
C TRP A 85 -9.08 2.68 4.65
N ASP A 86 -9.00 3.27 5.84
CA ASP A 86 -10.12 4.01 6.43
C ASP A 86 -10.45 5.28 5.64
N ALA A 87 -9.44 5.97 5.08
CA ALA A 87 -9.67 7.07 4.16
C ALA A 87 -10.38 6.61 2.88
N THR A 88 -10.00 5.45 2.34
CA THR A 88 -10.68 4.82 1.19
C THR A 88 -12.15 4.53 1.49
N LYS A 89 -12.47 4.01 2.69
CA LYS A 89 -13.86 3.82 3.12
C LYS A 89 -14.63 5.14 3.19
N GLN A 90 -14.01 6.20 3.69
CA GLN A 90 -14.63 7.53 3.77
C GLN A 90 -14.91 8.11 2.39
N LEU A 91 -13.96 8.02 1.45
CA LEU A 91 -14.13 8.47 0.07
C LEU A 91 -15.31 7.76 -0.61
N ASN A 92 -15.44 6.45 -0.42
CA ASN A 92 -16.57 5.70 -0.95
C ASN A 92 -17.93 6.16 -0.39
N LYS A 93 -17.99 6.60 0.88
CA LYS A 93 -19.23 7.16 1.46
C LYS A 93 -19.62 8.47 0.79
N PHE A 94 -18.65 9.34 0.50
CA PHE A 94 -18.91 10.60 -0.21
C PHE A 94 -19.44 10.36 -1.62
N GLU A 95 -18.83 9.45 -2.37
CA GLU A 95 -19.29 9.05 -3.71
C GLU A 95 -20.75 8.57 -3.73
N GLN A 96 -21.17 7.81 -2.72
CA GLN A 96 -22.55 7.33 -2.59
C GLN A 96 -23.52 8.49 -2.25
N SER A 97 -23.11 9.42 -1.39
CA SER A 97 -23.93 10.58 -0.99
C SER A 97 -24.13 11.62 -2.10
N GLY A 98 -23.23 11.69 -3.08
CA GLY A 98 -23.32 12.60 -4.23
C GLY A 98 -24.43 12.25 -5.23
N SER A 99 -25.11 11.11 -5.08
CA SER A 99 -26.17 10.66 -5.98
C SER A 99 -27.59 11.15 -5.63
N TYR A 100 -27.77 11.92 -4.54
CA TYR A 100 -29.08 12.40 -4.08
C TYR A 100 -29.49 13.80 -4.55
N ASN A 101 -28.86 14.35 -5.59
CA ASN A 101 -29.29 15.60 -6.22
C ASN A 101 -29.47 15.41 -7.74
N GLN A 102 -30.53 14.70 -8.15
CA GLN A 102 -31.11 14.76 -9.49
C GLN A 102 -32.63 14.86 -9.39
#